data_AF-A0A961YMP3-F1
#
_entry.id   AF-A0A961YMP3-F1
#
_cell.length_a   1.000
_cell.length_b   1.000
_cell.length_c   1.000
_cell.angle_alpha   90.00
_cell.angle_beta   90.00
_cell.angle_gamma   90.00
#
_symmetry.space_group_name_H-M   'P 1'
#
loop_
_entity.id
_entity.type
_entity.pdbx_description
1 polymer ?
#
loop_
_entity_poly.entity_id
_entity_poly.type
_entity_poly.pdbx_seq_one_letter_code
_entity_poly.pdbx_strand_id
1 'polypeptide(L)'
;GHIERCRVILHLVDGTQDDVADAYRTVRHELDAYGHGLEDKPEIVALNKIDALDDDTLKARQKALSKAAGQPAMALSGVSGKGVREVTAALARIIRAEIDDAEDVAPKEAWQP
;
A
#
# COMPACT_ATOMS: atom_id res chain seq x y z
N GLY A 1 -4.82 -19.50 0.35
CA GLY A 1 -3.44 -18.98 0.48
C GLY A 1 -3.36 -17.89 1.54
N HIS A 2 -2.16 -17.56 2.01
CA HIS A 2 -1.99 -16.62 3.15
C HIS A 2 -2.35 -15.17 2.81
N ILE A 3 -2.17 -14.76 1.55
CA ILE A 3 -2.35 -13.36 1.08
C ILE A 3 -3.82 -12.99 0.82
N GLU A 4 -4.68 -13.98 0.54
CA GLU A 4 -6.12 -13.79 0.35
C GLU A 4 -6.81 -13.28 1.63
N ARG A 5 -6.22 -13.52 2.81
CA ARG A 5 -6.73 -13.04 4.12
C ARG A 5 -6.22 -11.64 4.50
N CYS A 6 -5.32 -11.05 3.72
CA CYS A 6 -4.87 -9.68 3.94
C CYS A 6 -6.01 -8.71 3.63
N ARG A 7 -6.21 -7.71 4.50
CA ARG A 7 -7.22 -6.67 4.32
C ARG A 7 -6.76 -5.55 3.39
N VAL A 8 -5.47 -5.23 3.46
CA VAL A 8 -4.84 -4.14 2.71
C VAL A 8 -3.51 -4.63 2.13
N ILE A 9 -3.14 -4.11 0.96
CA ILE A 9 -1.86 -4.37 0.30
C ILE A 9 -0.94 -3.16 0.49
N LEU A 10 0.30 -3.41 0.89
CA LEU A 10 1.37 -2.42 0.81
C LEU A 10 2.28 -2.77 -0.36
N HIS A 11 2.24 -1.96 -1.41
CA HIS A 11 3.08 -2.11 -2.57
C HIS A 11 4.36 -1.29 -2.41
N LEU A 12 5.46 -1.98 -2.08
CA LEU A 12 6.78 -1.37 -1.91
C LEU A 12 7.54 -1.35 -3.23
N VAL A 13 7.88 -0.17 -3.72
CA VAL A 13 8.72 0.02 -4.90
C VAL A 13 10.09 0.52 -4.47
N ASP A 14 11.15 -0.12 -4.96
CA ASP A 14 12.52 0.27 -4.66
C ASP A 14 12.89 1.58 -5.38
N GLY A 15 13.15 2.64 -4.60
CA GLY A 15 13.48 3.95 -5.14
C GLY A 15 14.85 4.05 -5.81
N THR A 16 15.74 3.07 -5.62
CA THR A 16 17.05 3.03 -6.30
C THR A 16 16.99 2.44 -7.70
N GLN A 17 15.82 1.95 -8.14
CA GLN A 17 15.65 1.42 -9.49
C GLN A 17 15.52 2.52 -10.54
N ASP A 18 15.92 2.20 -11.77
CA ASP A 18 15.94 3.15 -12.88
C ASP A 18 14.53 3.60 -13.30
N ASP A 19 13.54 2.69 -13.29
CA ASP A 19 12.14 3.00 -13.59
C ASP A 19 11.18 2.45 -12.51
N VAL A 20 10.94 3.29 -11.50
CA VAL A 20 9.99 3.01 -10.41
C VAL A 20 8.54 2.87 -10.90
N ALA A 21 8.19 3.51 -12.02
CA ALA A 21 6.83 3.45 -12.56
C ALA A 21 6.59 2.11 -13.26
N ASP A 22 7.61 1.60 -13.96
CA ASP A 22 7.53 0.31 -14.63
C ASP A 22 7.59 -0.85 -13.64
N ALA A 23 8.43 -0.75 -12.61
CA ALA A 23 8.46 -1.71 -11.51
C ALA A 23 7.07 -1.87 -10.86
N TYR A 24 6.39 -0.76 -10.59
CA TYR A 24 5.01 -0.77 -10.08
C TYR A 24 4.04 -1.47 -11.05
N ARG A 25 4.04 -1.08 -12.33
CA ARG A 25 3.13 -1.65 -13.34
C ARG A 25 3.33 -3.15 -13.52
N THR A 26 4.58 -3.59 -13.51
CA THR A 26 4.94 -5.01 -13.65
C THR A 26 4.33 -5.83 -12.52
N VAL A 27 4.58 -5.45 -11.26
CA VAL A 27 4.02 -6.15 -10.10
C VAL A 27 2.50 -6.05 -10.08
N ARG A 28 1.91 -4.92 -10.50
CA ARG A 28 0.45 -4.77 -10.55
C ARG A 28 -0.19 -5.73 -11.57
N HIS A 29 0.42 -5.89 -12.75
CA HIS A 29 -0.03 -6.88 -13.73
C HIS A 29 0.13 -8.32 -13.23
N GLU A 30 1.20 -8.64 -12.49
CA GLU A 30 1.37 -9.95 -11.88
C GLU A 30 0.30 -10.25 -10.83
N LEU A 31 -0.08 -9.24 -10.03
CA LEU A 31 -1.18 -9.35 -9.07
C LEU A 31 -2.53 -9.58 -9.78
N ASP A 32 -2.80 -8.84 -10.86
CA ASP A 32 -4.01 -9.05 -11.68
C ASP A 32 -4.05 -10.45 -12.31
N ALA A 33 -2.89 -10.94 -12.77
CA ALA A 33 -2.77 -12.28 -13.36
C ALA A 33 -2.93 -13.40 -12.32
N TYR A 34 -2.54 -13.15 -11.07
CA TYR A 34 -2.75 -14.09 -9.96
C TYR A 34 -4.25 -14.21 -9.61
N GLY A 35 -4.98 -13.10 -9.68
CA GLY A 35 -6.41 -13.02 -9.38
C GLY A 35 -6.71 -13.23 -7.89
N HIS A 36 -7.86 -13.86 -7.61
CA HIS A 36 -8.40 -14.05 -6.25
C HIS A 36 -8.84 -12.77 -5.52
N GLY A 37 -9.19 -11.71 -6.26
CA GLY A 37 -9.69 -10.47 -5.69
C GLY A 37 -8.62 -9.71 -4.89
N LEU A 38 -7.35 -9.92 -5.21
CA LEU A 38 -6.25 -9.13 -4.65
C LEU A 38 -6.20 -7.74 -5.29
N GLU A 39 -6.62 -7.65 -6.55
CA GLU A 39 -6.71 -6.45 -7.35
C GLU A 39 -7.72 -5.42 -6.80
N ASP A 40 -8.75 -5.91 -6.11
CA ASP A 40 -9.82 -5.09 -5.53
C ASP A 40 -9.49 -4.60 -4.11
N LYS A 41 -8.39 -5.09 -3.51
CA LYS A 41 -8.03 -4.74 -2.15
C LYS A 41 -7.51 -3.31 -2.09
N PRO A 42 -7.80 -2.57 -1.00
CA PRO A 42 -7.14 -1.30 -0.75
C PRO A 42 -5.62 -1.45 -0.85
N GLU A 43 -5.00 -0.58 -1.64
CA GLU A 43 -3.56 -0.57 -1.89
C GLU A 43 -2.96 0.74 -1.39
N ILE A 44 -1.90 0.65 -0.58
CA ILE A 44 -0.99 1.77 -0.31
C ILE A 44 0.28 1.55 -1.14
N VAL A 45 0.64 2.55 -1.94
CA VAL A 45 1.88 2.54 -2.71
C VAL A 45 2.96 3.33 -1.97
N ALA A 46 4.14 2.74 -1.83
CA ALA A 46 5.24 3.36 -1.11
C ALA A 46 6.61 3.18 -1.77
N LEU A 47 7.36 4.27 -1.88
CA LEU A 47 8.74 4.29 -2.31
C LEU A 47 9.66 3.91 -1.15
N ASN A 48 10.42 2.83 -1.28
CA ASN A 48 11.37 2.33 -0.30
C ASN A 48 12.81 2.78 -0.61
N LYS A 49 13.72 2.60 0.35
CA LYS A 49 15.16 2.93 0.27
C LYS A 49 15.46 4.41 0.03
N ILE A 50 14.63 5.30 0.58
CA ILE A 50 14.82 6.76 0.44
C ILE A 50 16.10 7.28 1.09
N ASP A 51 16.73 6.48 1.95
CA ASP A 51 18.04 6.77 2.54
C ASP A 51 19.18 6.78 1.51
N ALA A 52 18.99 6.12 0.37
CA ALA A 52 19.96 6.06 -0.72
C ALA A 52 19.73 7.11 -1.81
N LEU A 53 18.75 8.02 -1.62
CA LEU A 53 18.36 9.02 -2.61
C LEU A 53 18.60 10.43 -2.09
N ASP A 54 19.04 11.32 -2.98
CA ASP A 54 18.98 12.76 -2.73
C ASP A 54 17.53 13.29 -2.83
N ASP A 55 17.29 14.50 -2.32
CA ASP A 55 15.96 15.09 -2.22
C ASP A 55 15.29 15.34 -3.58
N ASP A 56 16.07 15.63 -4.63
CA ASP A 56 15.52 15.91 -5.96
C ASP A 56 15.14 14.62 -6.67
N THR A 57 16.00 13.61 -6.59
CA THR A 57 15.72 12.26 -7.06
C THR A 57 14.51 11.67 -6.33
N LEU A 58 14.45 11.80 -4.99
CA LEU A 58 13.31 11.36 -4.19
C LEU A 58 11.99 11.95 -4.71
N LYS A 59 11.92 13.27 -4.87
CA LYS A 59 10.71 13.96 -5.35
C LYS A 59 10.34 13.52 -6.77
N ALA A 60 11.32 13.39 -7.65
CA ALA A 60 11.09 12.95 -9.02
C ALA A 60 10.52 11.52 -9.07
N ARG A 61 11.13 10.59 -8.33
CA ARG A 61 10.69 9.18 -8.24
C ARG A 61 9.32 9.06 -7.58
N GLN A 62 9.08 9.78 -6.49
CA GLN A 62 7.78 9.79 -5.82
C GLN A 62 6.67 10.33 -6.72
N LYS A 63 6.94 11.38 -7.50
CA LYS A 63 6.00 11.93 -8.47
C LYS A 63 5.72 10.95 -9.62
N ALA A 64 6.77 10.32 -10.16
CA ALA A 64 6.63 9.33 -11.22
C ALA A 64 5.79 8.12 -10.76
N LEU A 65 6.07 7.62 -9.56
CA LEU A 65 5.34 6.52 -8.95
C LEU A 65 3.88 6.89 -8.65
N SER A 66 3.64 8.09 -8.09
CA SER A 66 2.28 8.56 -7.82
C SER A 66 1.44 8.67 -9.11
N LYS A 67 2.06 9.12 -10.20
CA LYS A 67 1.41 9.19 -11.52
C LYS A 67 1.10 7.79 -12.07
N ALA A 68 2.01 6.84 -11.90
CA ALA A 68 1.82 5.47 -12.37
C ALA A 68 0.72 4.73 -11.58
N ALA A 69 0.65 4.97 -10.27
CA ALA A 69 -0.34 4.38 -9.38
C ALA A 69 -1.72 5.08 -9.43
N GLY A 70 -1.79 6.30 -9.94
CA GLY A 70 -3.01 7.11 -9.89
C GLY A 70 -3.38 7.59 -8.48
N GLN A 71 -2.50 7.39 -7.49
CA GLN A 71 -2.67 7.76 -6.09
C GLN A 71 -1.36 8.29 -5.49
N PRO A 72 -1.39 9.06 -4.39
CA PRO A 72 -0.17 9.57 -3.75
C PRO A 72 0.73 8.43 -3.24
N ALA A 73 1.98 8.40 -3.70
CA ALA A 73 2.98 7.47 -3.19
C ALA A 73 3.58 7.97 -1.88
N MET A 74 3.57 7.13 -0.83
CA MET A 74 4.29 7.40 0.41
C MET A 74 5.80 7.16 0.21
N ALA A 75 6.61 7.59 1.17
CA ALA A 75 8.06 7.45 1.12
C ALA A 75 8.56 6.91 2.46
N LEU A 76 9.36 5.83 2.42
CA LEU A 76 9.97 5.24 3.61
C LEU A 76 11.35 4.65 3.35
N SER A 77 12.06 4.38 4.43
CA SER A 77 13.29 3.59 4.41
C SER A 77 13.15 2.51 5.48
N GLY A 78 13.15 1.25 5.04
CA GLY A 78 13.20 0.12 5.96
C GLY A 78 14.50 0.08 6.78
N VAL A 79 15.58 0.67 6.28
CA VAL A 79 16.90 0.66 6.93
C VAL A 79 16.99 1.74 8.02
N SER A 80 16.66 2.99 7.69
CA SER A 80 16.72 4.11 8.63
C SER A 80 15.48 4.23 9.52
N GLY A 81 14.38 3.56 9.16
CA GLY A 81 13.09 3.65 9.83
C GLY A 81 12.28 4.91 9.48
N LYS A 82 12.81 5.83 8.67
CA LYS A 82 12.10 7.04 8.22
C LYS A 82 10.83 6.64 7.47
N GLY A 83 9.70 7.27 7.78
CA GLY A 83 8.41 7.05 7.09
C GLY A 83 7.66 5.77 7.48
N VAL A 84 8.29 4.86 8.23
CA VAL A 84 7.68 3.56 8.58
C VAL A 84 6.46 3.73 9.49
N ARG A 85 6.51 4.66 10.45
CA ARG A 85 5.38 4.92 11.36
C ARG A 85 4.18 5.50 10.62
N GLU A 86 4.43 6.38 9.68
CA GLU A 86 3.41 7.04 8.87
C GLU A 86 2.71 6.02 7.96
N VAL A 87 3.47 5.14 7.31
CA VAL A 87 2.93 4.07 6.46
C VAL A 87 2.15 3.04 7.28
N THR A 88 2.69 2.59 8.40
CA THR A 88 1.99 1.65 9.29
C THR A 88 0.71 2.26 9.89
N ALA A 89 0.73 3.55 10.24
CA ALA A 89 -0.47 4.26 10.67
C ALA A 89 -1.51 4.40 9.55
N ALA A 90 -1.08 4.59 8.30
CA ALA A 90 -1.98 4.59 7.14
C ALA A 90 -2.63 3.22 6.94
N LEU A 91 -1.85 2.13 6.97
CA LEU A 91 -2.38 0.76 6.90
C LEU A 91 -3.38 0.47 8.04
N ALA A 92 -3.03 0.84 9.27
CA ALA A 92 -3.90 0.62 10.43
C ALA A 92 -5.22 1.40 10.36
N ARG A 93 -5.25 2.56 9.68
CA ARG A 93 -6.49 3.32 9.45
C ARG A 93 -7.42 2.60 8.47
N ILE A 94 -6.87 2.08 7.37
CA ILE A 94 -7.64 1.32 6.38
C ILE A 94 -8.23 0.06 7.03
N ILE A 95 -7.41 -0.69 7.78
CA ILE A 95 -7.84 -1.91 8.46
C ILE A 95 -8.98 -1.63 9.45
N ARG A 96 -8.90 -0.53 10.23
CA ARG A 96 -9.96 -0.16 11.16
C ARG A 96 -11.25 0.21 10.45
N ALA A 97 -11.17 1.04 9.40
CA ALA A 97 -12.34 1.41 8.61
C ALA A 97 -13.07 0.18 8.06
N GLU A 98 -12.35 -0.82 7.54
CA GLU A 98 -12.96 -2.07 7.09
C GLU A 98 -13.56 -2.93 8.22
N ILE A 99 -13.03 -2.84 9.43
CA ILE A 99 -13.59 -3.56 10.59
C ILE A 99 -14.87 -2.88 11.04
N ASP A 100 -14.86 -1.56 11.19
CA ASP A 100 -16.00 -0.77 11.61
C ASP A 100 -17.16 -0.93 10.60
N ASP A 101 -16.88 -0.86 9.30
CA ASP A 101 -17.88 -1.10 8.24
C ASP A 101 -18.47 -2.52 8.30
N ALA A 102 -17.67 -3.52 8.67
CA ALA A 102 -18.14 -4.90 8.79
C ALA A 102 -19.01 -5.13 10.04
N GLU A 103 -18.72 -4.43 11.14
CA GLU A 103 -19.51 -4.48 12.38
C GLU A 103 -20.87 -3.78 12.23
N ASP A 104 -20.96 -2.71 11.44
CA ASP A 104 -22.20 -1.99 11.17
C ASP A 104 -23.18 -2.76 10.26
N VAL A 105 -22.67 -3.65 9.40
CA VAL A 105 -23.47 -4.49 8.50
C VAL A 105 -23.94 -5.79 9.17
N ALA A 106 -23.28 -6.21 10.26
CA ALA A 106 -23.70 -7.38 11.01
C ALA A 106 -25.06 -7.12 11.69
N PRO A 107 -26.07 -8.01 11.52
CA PRO A 107 -27.34 -7.84 12.20
C PRO A 107 -27.09 -7.83 13.70
N LYS A 108 -27.43 -6.71 14.35
CA LYS A 108 -27.45 -6.62 15.82
C LYS A 108 -28.52 -7.58 16.30
N GLU A 109 -28.15 -8.82 16.60
CA GLU A 109 -29.01 -9.74 17.34
C GLU A 109 -29.32 -9.07 18.68
N ALA A 110 -30.54 -8.53 18.76
CA ALA A 110 -31.09 -7.99 19.98
C ALA A 110 -31.13 -9.14 20.98
N TRP A 111 -30.22 -9.09 21.94
CA TRP A 111 -30.22 -9.96 23.11
C TRP A 111 -31.65 -10.01 23.68
N GLN A 112 -32.23 -11.21 23.70
CA GLN A 112 -33.48 -11.48 24.41
C GLN A 112 -33.14 -12.26 25.68
N PRO A 113 -33.64 -11.81 26.85
CA PRO A 113 -33.25 -12.32 28.17
C PRO A 113 -33.60 -13.80 28.39
#